data_AF-A0A418CXX8-F1
#
_entry.id   AF-A0A418CXX8-F1
#
_cell.length_a   1.000
_cell.length_b   1.000
_cell.length_c   1.000
_cell.angle_alpha   90.00
_cell.angle_beta   90.00
_cell.angle_gamma   90.00
#
_symmetry.space_group_name_H-M   'P 1'
#
loop_
_entity.id
_entity.type
_entity.pdbx_description
1 polymer ?
#
loop_
_entity_poly.entity_id
_entity_poly.type
_entity_poly.pdbx_seq_one_letter_code
_entity_poly.pdbx_strand_id
1 'polypeptide(L)'
;LWLLEVLCHSILEQPSVSSDESSKLFTFCDGFSTQLAASRPDLRMYFVLLHVLLLFRTGDVVRAGPLVQELETLTQQYPTLLPSTWRHLPALLHLQVNAYYNPTAAISMSSSLLSALQSDARDSPPFLWFDAHLTICHLLDAQGRYGEVGHLATELLRVVDLPNVARSGRHTSMRTAVHILLAKYAHAVNCMDDAINHVNAAFALILEDTPQWPQLSDVHLMHMMGLLEVATAMSCFPLPKAGAPPAVVQPFFPDDNLLEFAAGVLRDTNLRALIYNGPSKEVRAKWLWGTQCLGLVGTYPDMDTLRSYMLSVLQDCLELSTSSINCSNITAEIMVLFGPKLIEFGRLDEGERTLTNALKIAMHTKNLKLQVQIMIEVHASCGRKDQVKAQSVVADKFAKKLESLARKVDRALENHAVHTQLLTWKVQETST
;
A
#
# COMPACT_ATOMS: atom_id res chain seq x y z
N LEU A 1 21.66 -24.43 -14.46
CA LEU A 1 21.17 -24.17 -13.09
C LEU A 1 21.87 -22.95 -12.52
N TRP A 2 23.14 -23.06 -12.12
CA TRP A 2 23.94 -21.93 -11.60
C TRP A 2 23.83 -20.64 -12.43
N LEU A 3 23.97 -20.73 -13.76
CA LEU A 3 23.87 -19.55 -14.63
C LEU A 3 22.48 -18.89 -14.58
N LEU A 4 21.41 -19.69 -14.47
CA LEU A 4 20.03 -19.22 -14.44
C LEU A 4 19.70 -18.58 -13.08
N GLU A 5 20.19 -19.19 -12.01
CA GLU A 5 20.13 -18.64 -10.66
C GLU A 5 20.88 -17.30 -10.59
N VAL A 6 22.14 -17.26 -11.00
CA VAL A 6 22.97 -16.04 -11.00
C VAL A 6 22.31 -14.93 -11.82
N LEU A 7 21.75 -15.25 -12.99
CA LEU A 7 21.09 -14.26 -13.84
C LEU A 7 19.80 -13.71 -13.20
N CYS A 8 18.94 -14.57 -12.65
CA CYS A 8 17.72 -14.12 -11.98
C CYS A 8 18.03 -13.34 -10.69
N HIS A 9 19.02 -13.77 -9.90
CA HIS A 9 19.48 -13.02 -8.71
C HIS A 9 20.05 -11.67 -9.07
N SER A 10 20.91 -11.60 -10.09
CA SER A 10 21.49 -10.33 -10.53
C SER A 10 20.41 -9.33 -10.93
N ILE A 11 19.32 -9.78 -11.56
CA ILE A 11 18.18 -8.91 -11.92
C ILE A 11 17.39 -8.46 -10.68
N LEU A 12 17.19 -9.35 -9.71
CA LEU A 12 16.52 -8.99 -8.45
C LEU A 12 17.35 -8.09 -7.55
N GLU A 13 18.69 -8.16 -7.65
CA GLU A 13 19.62 -7.31 -6.90
C GLU A 13 19.87 -5.96 -7.55
N GLN A 14 19.56 -5.78 -8.85
CA GLN A 14 19.64 -4.48 -9.49
C GLN A 14 18.76 -3.46 -8.76
N PRO A 15 19.16 -2.18 -8.65
CA PRO A 15 18.37 -1.14 -8.00
C PRO A 15 17.09 -0.79 -8.78
N SER A 16 17.08 -1.02 -10.09
CA SER A 16 15.96 -0.80 -11.01
C SER A 16 15.87 -1.90 -12.05
N VAL A 17 14.66 -2.38 -12.39
CA VAL A 17 14.46 -3.44 -13.40
C VAL A 17 14.17 -2.86 -14.79
N SER A 18 14.95 -3.24 -15.79
CA SER A 18 14.63 -2.99 -17.22
C SER A 18 13.60 -4.01 -17.72
N SER A 19 12.49 -3.56 -18.32
CA SER A 19 11.37 -4.44 -18.72
C SER A 19 11.70 -5.37 -19.89
N ASP A 20 12.45 -4.89 -20.89
CA ASP A 20 12.53 -5.54 -22.20
C ASP A 20 13.52 -6.72 -22.23
N GLU A 21 14.67 -6.57 -21.59
CA GLU A 21 15.68 -7.63 -21.50
C GLU A 21 15.29 -8.69 -20.46
N SER A 22 14.69 -8.25 -19.35
CA SER A 22 14.22 -9.15 -18.28
C SER A 22 13.08 -10.05 -18.77
N SER A 23 12.12 -9.53 -19.53
CA SER A 23 10.93 -10.30 -19.96
C SER A 23 11.27 -11.52 -20.81
N LYS A 24 12.19 -11.39 -21.77
CA LYS A 24 12.62 -12.50 -22.65
C LYS A 24 13.34 -13.58 -21.85
N LEU A 25 14.24 -13.17 -20.95
CA LEU A 25 14.98 -14.09 -20.11
C LEU A 25 14.03 -14.84 -19.15
N PHE A 26 13.12 -14.15 -18.48
CA PHE A 26 12.15 -14.79 -17.58
C PHE A 26 11.22 -15.75 -18.32
N THR A 27 10.78 -15.40 -19.53
CA THR A 27 9.95 -16.29 -20.36
C THR A 27 10.70 -17.57 -20.73
N PHE A 28 11.96 -17.46 -21.13
CA PHE A 28 12.82 -18.63 -21.39
C PHE A 28 12.99 -19.49 -20.12
N CYS A 29 13.30 -18.88 -18.99
CA CYS A 29 13.52 -19.57 -17.72
C CYS A 29 12.24 -20.26 -17.20
N ASP A 30 11.07 -19.66 -17.42
CA ASP A 30 9.78 -20.24 -17.07
C ASP A 30 9.49 -21.49 -17.90
N GLY A 31 9.67 -21.41 -19.22
CA GLY A 31 9.53 -22.57 -20.12
C GLY A 31 10.50 -23.69 -19.77
N PHE A 32 11.77 -23.35 -19.53
CA PHE A 32 12.81 -24.33 -19.16
C PHE A 32 12.54 -25.00 -17.80
N SER A 33 12.21 -24.22 -16.77
CA SER A 33 11.92 -24.77 -15.43
C SER A 33 10.65 -25.64 -15.44
N THR A 34 9.64 -25.29 -16.23
CA THR A 34 8.41 -26.09 -16.40
C THR A 34 8.69 -27.44 -17.04
N GLN A 35 9.51 -27.48 -18.11
CA GLN A 35 9.90 -28.74 -18.77
C GLN A 35 10.63 -29.70 -17.82
N LEU A 36 11.38 -29.15 -16.86
CA LEU A 36 12.14 -29.94 -15.90
C LEU A 36 11.39 -30.23 -14.59
N ALA A 37 10.19 -29.68 -14.37
CA ALA A 37 9.51 -29.71 -13.07
C ALA A 37 9.36 -31.11 -12.46
N ALA A 38 9.12 -32.14 -13.29
CA ALA A 38 9.03 -33.53 -12.83
C ALA A 38 10.37 -34.14 -12.38
N SER A 39 11.48 -33.73 -13.00
CA SER A 39 12.82 -34.26 -12.72
C SER A 39 13.64 -33.39 -11.76
N ARG A 40 13.33 -32.10 -11.69
CA ARG A 40 14.00 -31.05 -10.90
C ARG A 40 12.97 -30.13 -10.24
N PRO A 41 12.17 -30.65 -9.29
CA PRO A 41 11.18 -29.84 -8.56
C PRO A 41 11.83 -28.71 -7.75
N ASP A 42 13.08 -28.89 -7.33
CA ASP A 42 13.92 -27.89 -6.68
C ASP A 42 14.09 -26.64 -7.56
N LEU A 43 14.45 -26.84 -8.83
CA LEU A 43 14.64 -25.77 -9.79
C LEU A 43 13.33 -25.04 -10.09
N ARG A 44 12.22 -25.79 -10.25
CA ARG A 44 10.91 -25.18 -10.50
C ARG A 44 10.49 -24.29 -9.34
N MET A 45 10.59 -24.81 -8.12
CA MET A 45 10.21 -24.09 -6.92
C MET A 45 11.04 -22.81 -6.72
N TYR A 46 12.35 -22.90 -6.96
CA TYR A 46 13.24 -21.73 -6.89
C TYR A 46 12.87 -20.67 -7.92
N PHE A 47 12.66 -21.09 -9.17
CA PHE A 47 12.29 -20.17 -10.24
C PHE A 47 10.94 -19.49 -9.97
N VAL A 48 9.92 -20.26 -9.55
CA VAL A 48 8.60 -19.74 -9.20
C VAL A 48 8.72 -18.66 -8.11
N LEU A 49 9.53 -18.91 -7.08
CA LEU A 49 9.78 -17.95 -6.01
C LEU A 49 10.39 -16.64 -6.53
N LEU A 50 11.45 -16.72 -7.34
CA LEU A 50 12.09 -15.53 -7.92
C LEU A 50 11.16 -14.77 -8.87
N HIS A 51 10.36 -15.49 -9.65
CA HIS A 51 9.39 -14.90 -10.56
C HIS A 51 8.29 -14.17 -9.79
N VAL A 52 7.77 -14.75 -8.71
CA VAL A 52 6.80 -14.07 -7.83
C VAL A 52 7.39 -12.79 -7.25
N LEU A 53 8.62 -12.83 -6.71
CA LEU A 53 9.29 -11.64 -6.17
C LEU A 53 9.44 -10.53 -7.23
N LEU A 54 9.80 -10.90 -8.47
CA LEU A 54 9.86 -9.95 -9.58
C LEU A 54 8.48 -9.35 -9.88
N LEU A 55 7.43 -10.16 -9.92
CA LEU A 55 6.08 -9.69 -10.21
C LEU A 55 5.56 -8.74 -9.13
N PHE A 56 5.88 -8.98 -7.86
CA PHE A 56 5.64 -8.01 -6.80
C PHE A 56 6.40 -6.71 -7.03
N ARG A 57 7.68 -6.81 -7.40
CA ARG A 57 8.53 -5.64 -7.69
C ARG A 57 8.02 -4.81 -8.88
N THR A 58 7.44 -5.44 -9.89
CA THR A 58 6.84 -4.76 -11.06
C THR A 58 5.34 -4.45 -10.90
N GLY A 59 4.74 -4.76 -9.74
CA GLY A 59 3.33 -4.51 -9.46
C GLY A 59 2.34 -5.32 -10.32
N ASP A 60 2.74 -6.49 -10.81
CA ASP A 60 1.91 -7.40 -11.61
C ASP A 60 1.42 -8.60 -10.77
N VAL A 61 0.65 -8.27 -9.72
CA VAL A 61 0.18 -9.23 -8.71
C VAL A 61 -0.80 -10.27 -9.30
N VAL A 62 -1.54 -9.91 -10.35
CA VAL A 62 -2.42 -10.84 -11.10
C VAL A 62 -1.66 -12.02 -11.64
N ARG A 63 -0.47 -11.80 -12.18
CA ARG A 63 0.39 -12.89 -12.64
C ARG A 63 1.07 -13.62 -11.49
N ALA A 64 1.28 -12.98 -10.35
CA ALA A 64 1.89 -13.61 -9.18
C ALA A 64 0.95 -14.63 -8.52
N GLY A 65 -0.37 -14.39 -8.52
CA GLY A 65 -1.37 -15.24 -7.85
C GLY A 65 -1.28 -16.73 -8.18
N PRO A 66 -1.36 -17.14 -9.46
CA PRO A 66 -1.24 -18.54 -9.86
C PRO A 66 0.10 -19.18 -9.48
N LEU A 67 1.19 -18.42 -9.58
CA LEU A 67 2.53 -18.89 -9.23
C LEU A 67 2.69 -19.11 -7.73
N VAL A 68 2.05 -18.29 -6.90
CA VAL A 68 2.02 -18.50 -5.45
C VAL A 68 1.23 -19.75 -5.08
N GLN A 69 0.11 -20.02 -5.73
CA GLN A 69 -0.64 -21.28 -5.53
C GLN A 69 0.18 -22.52 -5.94
N GLU A 70 0.93 -22.41 -7.04
CA GLU A 70 1.88 -23.44 -7.45
C GLU A 70 2.99 -23.62 -6.41
N LEU A 71 3.56 -22.53 -5.90
CA LEU A 71 4.60 -22.56 -4.87
C LEU A 71 4.12 -23.25 -3.59
N GLU A 72 2.89 -22.97 -3.15
CA GLU A 72 2.29 -23.66 -2.00
C GLU A 72 2.15 -25.16 -2.23
N THR A 73 1.68 -25.56 -3.42
CA THR A 73 1.55 -26.97 -3.80
C THR A 73 2.91 -27.68 -3.81
N LEU A 74 3.92 -27.04 -4.40
CA LEU A 74 5.30 -27.56 -4.41
C LEU A 74 5.89 -27.66 -3.00
N THR A 75 5.64 -26.68 -2.14
CA THR A 75 6.15 -26.66 -0.77
C THR A 75 5.49 -27.76 0.09
N GLN A 76 4.19 -28.02 -0.12
CA GLN A 76 3.49 -29.13 0.54
C GLN A 76 3.99 -30.50 0.07
N GLN A 77 4.24 -30.64 -1.24
CA GLN A 77 4.73 -31.88 -1.82
C GLN A 77 6.21 -32.16 -1.49
N TYR A 78 7.03 -31.10 -1.39
CA TYR A 78 8.47 -31.18 -1.20
C TYR A 78 8.99 -30.22 -0.11
N PRO A 79 8.65 -30.45 1.17
CA PRO A 79 8.87 -29.50 2.27
C PRO A 79 10.35 -29.24 2.62
N THR A 80 11.27 -30.08 2.16
CA THR A 80 12.70 -30.00 2.48
C THR A 80 13.54 -29.32 1.40
N LEU A 81 12.94 -28.93 0.26
CA LEU A 81 13.70 -28.35 -0.85
C LEU A 81 14.02 -26.86 -0.66
N LEU A 82 13.24 -26.13 0.16
CA LEU A 82 13.54 -24.74 0.49
C LEU A 82 14.57 -24.67 1.62
N PRO A 83 15.52 -23.73 1.56
CA PRO A 83 16.35 -23.40 2.71
C PRO A 83 15.49 -23.12 3.94
N SER A 84 15.94 -23.53 5.13
CA SER A 84 15.21 -23.31 6.39
C SER A 84 14.88 -21.84 6.61
N THR A 85 15.79 -20.94 6.20
CA THR A 85 15.62 -19.49 6.26
C THR A 85 14.48 -18.97 5.39
N TRP A 86 14.03 -19.70 4.38
CA TRP A 86 12.97 -19.31 3.45
C TRP A 86 11.68 -20.10 3.65
N ARG A 87 11.62 -20.97 4.67
CA ARG A 87 10.47 -21.86 4.91
C ARG A 87 9.13 -21.11 4.99
N HIS A 88 9.12 -19.91 5.57
CA HIS A 88 7.91 -19.10 5.74
C HIS A 88 7.64 -18.12 4.59
N LEU A 89 8.54 -18.01 3.62
CA LEU A 89 8.39 -17.10 2.49
C LEU A 89 7.17 -17.44 1.60
N PRO A 90 6.89 -18.71 1.24
CA PRO A 90 5.67 -19.04 0.50
C PRO A 90 4.38 -18.57 1.18
N ALA A 91 4.27 -18.78 2.51
CA ALA A 91 3.10 -18.36 3.28
C ALA A 91 2.97 -16.84 3.35
N LEU A 92 4.10 -16.11 3.46
CA LEU A 92 4.12 -14.64 3.36
C LEU A 92 3.66 -14.16 1.98
N LEU A 93 4.17 -14.75 0.89
CA LEU A 93 3.76 -14.39 -0.47
C LEU A 93 2.27 -14.67 -0.70
N HIS A 94 1.76 -15.78 -0.15
CA HIS A 94 0.33 -16.08 -0.19
C HIS A 94 -0.52 -15.08 0.59
N LEU A 95 -0.06 -14.67 1.78
CA LEU A 95 -0.69 -13.60 2.53
C LEU A 95 -0.71 -12.28 1.73
N GLN A 96 0.42 -11.91 1.12
CA GLN A 96 0.55 -10.68 0.35
C GLN A 96 -0.34 -10.68 -0.89
N VAL A 97 -0.37 -11.76 -1.67
CA VAL A 97 -1.31 -11.91 -2.80
C VAL A 97 -2.75 -11.74 -2.28
N ASN A 98 -3.15 -12.49 -1.25
CA ASN A 98 -4.51 -12.40 -0.70
C ASN A 98 -4.83 -11.00 -0.16
N ALA A 99 -3.85 -10.26 0.35
CA ALA A 99 -4.07 -8.89 0.81
C ALA A 99 -4.55 -7.95 -0.31
N TYR A 100 -4.20 -8.23 -1.58
CA TYR A 100 -4.69 -7.48 -2.74
C TYR A 100 -6.13 -7.89 -3.11
N TYR A 101 -6.39 -9.20 -3.26
CA TYR A 101 -7.70 -9.68 -3.72
C TYR A 101 -8.77 -9.69 -2.62
N ASN A 102 -8.44 -10.30 -1.49
CA ASN A 102 -9.35 -10.58 -0.38
C ASN A 102 -8.70 -10.28 0.98
N PRO A 103 -8.64 -8.98 1.36
CA PRO A 103 -8.12 -8.54 2.66
C PRO A 103 -8.72 -9.28 3.86
N THR A 104 -9.99 -9.68 3.77
CA THR A 104 -10.67 -10.41 4.85
C THR A 104 -10.12 -11.83 5.02
N ALA A 105 -9.85 -12.54 3.91
CA ALA A 105 -9.19 -13.84 3.96
C ALA A 105 -7.73 -13.71 4.44
N ALA A 106 -7.01 -12.70 3.94
CA ALA A 106 -5.64 -12.43 4.35
C ALA A 106 -5.51 -12.23 5.87
N ILE A 107 -6.41 -11.47 6.50
CA ILE A 107 -6.41 -11.33 7.96
C ILE A 107 -6.64 -12.67 8.68
N SER A 108 -7.53 -13.52 8.18
CA SER A 108 -7.74 -14.84 8.79
C SER A 108 -6.49 -15.73 8.73
N MET A 109 -5.64 -15.53 7.72
CA MET A 109 -4.37 -16.26 7.57
C MET A 109 -3.24 -15.69 8.44
N SER A 110 -3.34 -14.41 8.81
CA SER A 110 -2.27 -13.68 9.51
C SER A 110 -1.88 -14.31 10.85
N SER A 111 -2.84 -14.81 11.63
CA SER A 111 -2.57 -15.39 12.95
C SER A 111 -1.73 -16.67 12.86
N SER A 112 -2.03 -17.53 11.88
CA SER A 112 -1.26 -18.76 11.64
C SER A 112 0.17 -18.46 11.23
N LEU A 113 0.38 -17.45 10.36
CA LEU A 113 1.72 -17.04 9.95
C LEU A 113 2.51 -16.45 11.12
N LEU A 114 1.90 -15.54 11.90
CA LEU A 114 2.56 -14.94 13.06
C LEU A 114 2.92 -15.99 14.12
N SER A 115 2.03 -16.94 14.37
CA SER A 115 2.28 -18.07 15.28
C SER A 115 3.47 -18.92 14.82
N ALA A 116 3.53 -19.25 13.52
CA ALA A 116 4.63 -20.03 12.95
C ALA A 116 5.97 -19.28 12.99
N LEU A 117 5.94 -17.97 12.72
CA LEU A 117 7.13 -17.11 12.81
C LEU A 117 7.65 -16.97 14.26
N GLN A 118 6.76 -17.01 15.25
CA GLN A 118 7.12 -16.94 16.67
C GLN A 118 7.66 -18.28 17.20
N SER A 119 7.11 -19.42 16.77
CA SER A 119 7.63 -20.73 17.18
C SER A 119 9.02 -21.01 16.63
N ASP A 120 9.32 -20.49 15.43
CA ASP A 120 10.58 -20.72 14.70
C ASP A 120 11.53 -19.51 14.77
N ALA A 121 11.32 -18.59 15.73
CA ALA A 121 11.93 -17.25 15.78
C ALA A 121 13.48 -17.22 15.83
N ARG A 122 14.15 -18.37 15.96
CA ARG A 122 15.62 -18.47 15.94
C ARG A 122 16.23 -18.71 14.54
N ASP A 123 15.42 -19.14 13.56
CA ASP A 123 15.92 -19.50 12.22
C ASP A 123 15.39 -18.60 11.09
N SER A 124 14.35 -17.78 11.35
CA SER A 124 13.73 -16.93 10.33
C SER A 124 14.48 -15.60 10.18
N PRO A 125 14.86 -15.20 8.95
CA PRO A 125 15.48 -13.90 8.71
C PRO A 125 14.59 -12.74 9.19
N PRO A 126 15.17 -11.70 9.84
CA PRO A 126 14.40 -10.57 10.37
C PRO A 126 13.50 -9.88 9.34
N PHE A 127 13.89 -9.89 8.07
CA PHE A 127 13.10 -9.26 7.00
C PHE A 127 11.79 -10.00 6.71
N LEU A 128 11.72 -11.33 6.84
CA LEU A 128 10.45 -12.06 6.66
C LEU A 128 9.46 -11.68 7.76
N TRP A 129 9.98 -11.56 8.98
CA TRP A 129 9.19 -11.15 10.13
C TRP A 129 8.66 -9.73 9.94
N PHE A 130 9.53 -8.82 9.49
CA PHE A 130 9.18 -7.45 9.19
C PHE A 130 8.12 -7.35 8.08
N ASP A 131 8.35 -7.98 6.92
CA ASP A 131 7.46 -7.91 5.77
C ASP A 131 6.07 -8.52 6.10
N ALA A 132 6.03 -9.58 6.91
CA ALA A 132 4.78 -10.15 7.44
C ALA A 132 4.03 -9.16 8.34
N HIS A 133 4.69 -8.63 9.37
CA HIS A 133 4.06 -7.69 10.31
C HIS A 133 3.60 -6.41 9.60
N LEU A 134 4.40 -5.87 8.68
CA LEU A 134 4.05 -4.67 7.91
C LEU A 134 2.79 -4.90 7.05
N THR A 135 2.74 -6.04 6.34
CA THR A 135 1.56 -6.43 5.54
C THR A 135 0.30 -6.51 6.40
N ILE A 136 0.42 -7.12 7.58
CA ILE A 136 -0.69 -7.27 8.52
C ILE A 136 -1.12 -5.92 9.10
N CYS A 137 -0.17 -5.04 9.44
CA CYS A 137 -0.45 -3.68 9.88
C CYS A 137 -1.29 -2.90 8.84
N HIS A 138 -0.95 -2.99 7.54
CA HIS A 138 -1.74 -2.36 6.49
C HIS A 138 -3.16 -2.91 6.38
N LEU A 139 -3.34 -4.23 6.52
CA LEU A 139 -4.66 -4.86 6.54
C LEU A 139 -5.50 -4.41 7.75
N LEU A 140 -4.89 -4.33 8.93
CA LEU A 140 -5.54 -3.90 10.17
C LEU A 140 -5.91 -2.40 10.13
N ASP A 141 -5.03 -1.56 9.60
CA ASP A 141 -5.28 -0.12 9.43
C ASP A 141 -6.50 0.14 8.55
N ALA A 142 -6.59 -0.54 7.40
CA ALA A 142 -7.75 -0.43 6.51
C ALA A 142 -9.07 -0.79 7.25
N GLN A 143 -9.04 -1.78 8.13
CA GLN A 143 -10.20 -2.20 8.92
C GLN A 143 -10.46 -1.35 10.16
N GLY A 144 -9.63 -0.35 10.43
CA GLY A 144 -9.71 0.49 11.62
C GLY A 144 -9.35 -0.24 12.92
N ARG A 145 -8.57 -1.32 12.87
CA ARG A 145 -8.14 -2.10 14.04
C ARG A 145 -6.87 -1.50 14.66
N TYR A 146 -6.92 -0.21 14.98
CA TYR A 146 -5.74 0.58 15.35
C TYR A 146 -5.03 0.11 16.62
N GLY A 147 -5.77 -0.42 17.60
CA GLY A 147 -5.15 -1.02 18.78
C GLY A 147 -4.19 -2.16 18.42
N GLU A 148 -4.58 -3.02 17.48
CA GLU A 148 -3.73 -4.14 17.02
C GLU A 148 -2.59 -3.67 16.12
N VAL A 149 -2.83 -2.65 15.28
CA VAL A 149 -1.76 -1.97 14.55
C VAL A 149 -0.69 -1.48 15.52
N GLY A 150 -1.08 -0.84 16.63
CA GLY A 150 -0.11 -0.33 17.61
C GLY A 150 0.74 -1.43 18.24
N HIS A 151 0.15 -2.59 18.57
CA HIS A 151 0.90 -3.73 19.10
C HIS A 151 1.90 -4.27 18.07
N LEU A 152 1.47 -4.53 16.83
CA LEU A 152 2.37 -5.04 15.79
C LEU A 152 3.42 -4.02 15.34
N ALA A 153 3.09 -2.73 15.35
CA ALA A 153 4.03 -1.66 15.06
C ALA A 153 5.16 -1.61 16.10
N THR A 154 4.85 -1.85 17.39
CA THR A 154 5.87 -1.92 18.45
C THR A 154 6.86 -3.06 18.21
N GLU A 155 6.36 -4.18 17.71
CA GLU A 155 7.17 -5.33 17.31
C GLU A 155 8.06 -4.99 16.09
N LEU A 156 7.54 -4.26 15.10
CA LEU A 156 8.32 -3.75 13.96
C LEU A 156 9.47 -2.84 14.41
N LEU A 157 9.23 -1.95 15.40
CA LEU A 157 10.27 -1.09 15.98
C LEU A 157 11.42 -1.93 16.53
N ARG A 158 11.10 -2.98 17.29
CA ARG A 158 12.11 -3.88 17.87
C ARG A 158 12.95 -4.56 16.80
N VAL A 159 12.34 -4.96 15.68
CA VAL A 159 13.07 -5.62 14.58
C VAL A 159 14.02 -4.67 13.87
N VAL A 160 13.60 -3.43 13.58
CA VAL A 160 14.49 -2.47 12.92
C VAL A 160 15.66 -2.05 13.81
N ASP A 161 15.46 -2.03 15.13
CA ASP A 161 16.49 -1.70 16.11
C ASP A 161 17.46 -2.87 16.39
N LEU A 162 17.27 -4.05 15.79
CA LEU A 162 18.19 -5.17 15.97
C LEU A 162 19.58 -4.88 15.36
N PRO A 163 20.69 -5.16 16.06
CA PRO A 163 22.04 -4.84 15.57
C PRO A 163 22.43 -5.47 14.23
N ASN A 164 21.92 -6.66 13.93
CA ASN A 164 22.15 -7.33 12.64
C ASN A 164 21.32 -6.70 11.50
N VAL A 165 20.14 -6.17 11.80
CA VAL A 165 19.33 -5.40 10.84
C VAL A 165 19.98 -4.04 10.58
N ALA A 166 20.47 -3.36 11.60
CA ALA A 166 21.17 -2.08 11.48
C ALA A 166 22.41 -2.12 10.57
N ARG A 167 23.07 -3.28 10.48
CA ARG A 167 24.22 -3.52 9.59
C ARG A 167 23.83 -4.04 8.21
N SER A 168 22.55 -4.26 7.95
CA SER A 168 22.06 -4.80 6.68
C SER A 168 21.75 -3.69 5.68
N GLY A 169 21.85 -3.99 4.39
CA GLY A 169 21.44 -3.07 3.32
C GLY A 169 19.94 -2.77 3.27
N ARG A 170 19.09 -3.45 4.06
CA ARG A 170 17.65 -3.17 4.16
C ARG A 170 17.29 -2.23 5.32
N HIS A 171 18.25 -1.83 6.16
CA HIS A 171 17.99 -1.03 7.36
C HIS A 171 17.22 0.26 7.07
N THR A 172 17.74 1.09 6.16
CA THR A 172 17.14 2.37 5.79
C THR A 172 15.74 2.17 5.21
N SER A 173 15.60 1.22 4.27
CA SER A 173 14.31 0.81 3.71
C SER A 173 13.29 0.42 4.79
N MET A 174 13.67 -0.40 5.76
CA MET A 174 12.76 -0.88 6.81
C MET A 174 12.35 0.27 7.74
N ARG A 175 13.27 1.17 8.11
CA ARG A 175 12.97 2.37 8.91
C ARG A 175 12.01 3.31 8.18
N THR A 176 12.24 3.53 6.89
CA THR A 176 11.35 4.34 6.04
C THR A 176 9.94 3.75 6.03
N ALA A 177 9.80 2.44 5.84
CA ALA A 177 8.50 1.77 5.87
C ALA A 177 7.80 1.89 7.23
N VAL A 178 8.54 1.78 8.34
CA VAL A 178 8.00 2.01 9.70
C VAL A 178 7.50 3.44 9.85
N HIS A 179 8.28 4.44 9.45
CA HIS A 179 7.84 5.84 9.54
C HIS A 179 6.59 6.10 8.70
N ILE A 180 6.48 5.54 7.50
CA ILE A 180 5.25 5.63 6.70
C ILE A 180 4.07 4.98 7.43
N LEU A 181 4.26 3.80 8.04
CA LEU A 181 3.23 3.15 8.84
C LEU A 181 2.81 4.01 10.04
N LEU A 182 3.76 4.59 10.76
CA LEU A 182 3.50 5.45 11.91
C LEU A 182 2.81 6.75 11.50
N ALA A 183 3.12 7.30 10.33
CA ALA A 183 2.40 8.44 9.79
C ALA A 183 0.93 8.10 9.48
N LYS A 184 0.67 6.92 8.87
CA LYS A 184 -0.70 6.40 8.67
C LYS A 184 -1.42 6.23 10.01
N TYR A 185 -0.73 5.67 10.99
CA TYR A 185 -1.24 5.43 12.33
C TYR A 185 -1.60 6.74 13.06
N ALA A 186 -0.68 7.69 13.10
CA ALA A 186 -0.85 9.00 13.72
C ALA A 186 -2.01 9.77 13.07
N HIS A 187 -2.10 9.76 11.73
CA HIS A 187 -3.27 10.29 11.03
C HIS A 187 -4.56 9.56 11.45
N ALA A 188 -4.52 8.23 11.55
CA ALA A 188 -5.67 7.41 11.92
C ALA A 188 -6.24 7.72 13.32
N VAL A 189 -5.39 8.15 14.25
CA VAL A 189 -5.77 8.54 15.62
C VAL A 189 -5.84 10.06 15.81
N ASN A 190 -5.80 10.83 14.71
CA ASN A 190 -5.92 12.29 14.69
C ASN A 190 -4.78 13.04 15.41
N CYS A 191 -3.57 12.48 15.41
CA CYS A 191 -2.31 13.09 15.86
C CYS A 191 -1.55 13.67 14.66
N MET A 192 -2.02 14.81 14.12
CA MET A 192 -1.52 15.34 12.84
C MET A 192 -0.06 15.80 12.88
N ASP A 193 0.38 16.44 13.98
CA ASP A 193 1.76 16.91 14.11
C ASP A 193 2.76 15.73 14.07
N ASP A 194 2.44 14.64 14.77
CA ASP A 194 3.23 13.41 14.76
C ASP A 194 3.22 12.74 13.39
N ALA A 195 2.07 12.77 12.69
CA ALA A 195 1.99 12.27 11.32
C ALA A 195 2.92 13.03 10.37
N ILE A 196 2.96 14.36 10.47
CA ILE A 196 3.88 15.22 9.69
C ILE A 196 5.35 14.90 10.04
N ASN A 197 5.66 14.77 11.33
CA ASN A 197 7.01 14.43 11.78
C ASN A 197 7.51 13.10 11.20
N HIS A 198 6.65 12.08 11.15
CA HIS A 198 7.01 10.80 10.56
C HIS A 198 7.11 10.85 9.03
N VAL A 199 6.28 11.63 8.34
CA VAL A 199 6.44 11.89 6.89
C VAL A 199 7.80 12.51 6.60
N ASN A 200 8.18 13.55 7.36
CA ASN A 200 9.46 14.23 7.20
C ASN A 200 10.65 13.28 7.48
N ALA A 201 10.55 12.46 8.52
CA ALA A 201 11.58 11.48 8.86
C ALA A 201 11.76 10.41 7.77
N ALA A 202 10.67 9.85 7.25
CA ALA A 202 10.74 8.89 6.14
C ALA A 202 11.32 9.52 4.87
N PHE A 203 10.94 10.76 4.55
CA PHE A 203 11.48 11.46 3.39
C PHE A 203 12.99 11.73 3.54
N ALA A 204 13.45 12.15 4.73
CA ALA A 204 14.86 12.34 5.01
C ALA A 204 15.68 11.05 4.81
N LEU A 205 15.16 9.90 5.26
CA LEU A 205 15.78 8.60 5.02
C LEU A 205 15.86 8.22 3.54
N ILE A 206 14.81 8.53 2.75
CA ILE A 206 14.85 8.31 1.29
C ILE A 206 15.95 9.18 0.67
N LEU A 207 16.05 10.45 1.05
CA LEU A 207 17.07 11.36 0.51
C LEU A 207 18.49 10.92 0.87
N GLU A 208 18.71 10.46 2.10
CA GLU A 208 20.00 9.93 2.55
C GLU A 208 20.48 8.76 1.69
N ASP A 209 19.56 7.89 1.27
CA ASP A 209 19.84 6.69 0.48
C ASP A 209 19.63 6.88 -1.03
N THR A 210 19.53 8.14 -1.50
CA THR A 210 19.36 8.51 -2.92
C THR A 210 20.44 9.48 -3.37
N PRO A 211 21.65 8.98 -3.75
CA PRO A 211 22.79 9.84 -4.05
C PRO A 211 22.66 10.66 -5.36
N GLN A 212 21.71 10.34 -6.24
CA GLN A 212 21.46 11.06 -7.51
C GLN A 212 19.97 11.24 -7.77
N TRP A 213 19.28 12.07 -7.00
CA TRP A 213 17.85 12.35 -7.23
C TRP A 213 17.57 12.74 -8.70
N PRO A 214 16.55 12.14 -9.37
CA PRO A 214 15.54 11.21 -8.87
C PRO A 214 15.82 9.74 -9.22
N GLN A 215 17.07 9.30 -9.37
CA GLN A 215 17.43 7.90 -9.56
C GLN A 215 17.16 7.10 -8.27
N LEU A 216 15.88 6.86 -8.01
CA LEU A 216 15.39 6.07 -6.88
C LEU A 216 15.49 4.60 -7.25
N SER A 217 15.87 3.79 -6.26
CA SER A 217 15.65 2.34 -6.35
C SER A 217 14.15 2.04 -6.40
N ASP A 218 13.77 0.87 -6.92
CA ASP A 218 12.36 0.45 -6.96
C ASP A 218 11.72 0.46 -5.55
N VAL A 219 12.51 0.15 -4.52
CA VAL A 219 12.09 0.19 -3.11
C VAL A 219 11.82 1.62 -2.64
N HIS A 220 12.71 2.57 -2.93
CA HIS A 220 12.49 3.97 -2.56
C HIS A 220 11.35 4.61 -3.35
N LEU A 221 11.14 4.19 -4.59
CA LEU A 221 9.97 4.62 -5.37
C LEU A 221 8.67 4.14 -4.71
N MET A 222 8.62 2.90 -4.22
CA MET A 222 7.47 2.39 -3.47
C MET A 222 7.25 3.14 -2.15
N HIS A 223 8.32 3.46 -1.41
CA HIS A 223 8.21 4.29 -0.21
C HIS A 223 7.72 5.71 -0.51
N MET A 224 8.21 6.32 -1.59
CA MET A 224 7.75 7.63 -2.04
C MET A 224 6.25 7.61 -2.35
N MET A 225 5.74 6.53 -2.97
CA MET A 225 4.30 6.37 -3.18
C MET A 225 3.54 6.16 -1.88
N GLY A 226 4.12 5.47 -0.90
CA GLY A 226 3.57 5.36 0.45
C GLY A 226 3.47 6.73 1.14
N LEU A 227 4.48 7.59 1.02
CA LEU A 227 4.45 8.96 1.54
C LEU A 227 3.41 9.82 0.84
N LEU A 228 3.36 9.75 -0.50
CA LEU A 228 2.36 10.46 -1.29
C LEU A 228 0.96 10.04 -0.85
N GLU A 229 0.73 8.75 -0.56
CA GLU A 229 -0.55 8.26 -0.07
C GLU A 229 -0.95 8.86 1.27
N VAL A 230 -0.02 8.89 2.23
CA VAL A 230 -0.27 9.50 3.54
C VAL A 230 -0.50 11.00 3.43
N ALA A 231 0.37 11.73 2.73
CA ALA A 231 0.25 13.17 2.55
C ALA A 231 -1.06 13.55 1.85
N THR A 232 -1.44 12.78 0.82
CA THR A 232 -2.72 12.93 0.13
C THR A 232 -3.89 12.70 1.08
N ALA A 233 -3.85 11.62 1.86
CA ALA A 233 -4.91 11.30 2.82
C ALA A 233 -5.07 12.39 3.89
N MET A 234 -3.97 12.89 4.44
CA MET A 234 -3.97 13.97 5.43
C MET A 234 -4.53 15.28 4.86
N SER A 235 -4.26 15.57 3.59
CA SER A 235 -4.67 16.82 2.93
C SER A 235 -6.11 16.80 2.42
N CYS A 236 -6.57 15.64 1.94
CA CYS A 236 -7.82 15.54 1.19
C CYS A 236 -8.92 14.81 1.98
N PHE A 237 -8.55 13.97 2.94
CA PHE A 237 -9.46 13.04 3.63
C PHE A 237 -9.26 13.09 5.15
N PRO A 238 -9.45 14.25 5.79
CA PRO A 238 -9.38 14.33 7.24
C PRO A 238 -10.42 13.44 7.88
N LEU A 239 -10.05 12.85 9.02
CA LEU A 239 -10.99 12.07 9.79
C LEU A 239 -12.07 12.98 10.39
N PRO A 240 -13.35 12.74 10.10
CA PRO A 240 -14.42 13.55 10.70
C PRO A 240 -14.45 13.32 12.22
N LYS A 241 -14.72 14.38 12.99
CA LYS A 241 -15.00 14.24 14.42
C LYS A 241 -16.33 13.51 14.62
N ALA A 242 -16.45 12.74 15.71
CA ALA A 242 -17.71 12.09 16.07
C ALA A 242 -18.86 13.11 16.10
N GLY A 243 -19.99 12.76 15.49
CA GLY A 243 -21.16 13.64 15.37
C GLY A 243 -21.11 14.67 14.24
N ALA A 244 -20.02 14.74 13.46
CA ALA A 244 -19.97 15.60 12.28
C ALA A 244 -21.03 15.16 11.24
N PRO A 245 -21.81 16.08 10.66
CA PRO A 245 -22.72 15.74 9.57
C PRO A 245 -21.93 15.47 8.28
N PRO A 246 -22.44 14.63 7.36
CA PRO A 246 -21.73 14.28 6.11
C PRO A 246 -21.34 15.49 5.26
N ALA A 247 -22.12 16.58 5.33
CA ALA A 247 -21.91 17.80 4.56
C ALA A 247 -20.83 18.75 5.13
N VAL A 248 -20.31 18.49 6.34
CA VAL A 248 -19.40 19.41 7.08
C VAL A 248 -18.03 18.76 7.31
N VAL A 249 -17.65 17.74 6.53
CA VAL A 249 -16.29 17.23 6.55
C VAL A 249 -15.39 18.25 5.86
N GLN A 250 -14.86 19.20 6.63
CA GLN A 250 -13.91 20.19 6.14
C GLN A 250 -12.55 19.52 5.95
N PRO A 251 -11.89 19.70 4.78
CA PRO A 251 -10.50 19.30 4.59
C PRO A 251 -9.63 19.84 5.73
N PHE A 252 -8.80 18.97 6.31
CA PHE A 252 -7.68 19.44 7.11
C PHE A 252 -6.66 19.90 6.08
N PHE A 253 -6.40 21.19 6.02
CA PHE A 253 -5.26 21.70 5.29
C PHE A 253 -4.06 21.50 6.21
N PRO A 254 -3.19 20.52 5.96
CA PRO A 254 -1.92 20.48 6.66
C PRO A 254 -1.17 21.76 6.36
N ASP A 255 -0.17 22.06 7.18
CA ASP A 255 0.79 23.14 6.96
C ASP A 255 1.13 23.24 5.46
N ASP A 256 1.14 24.45 4.88
CA ASP A 256 1.35 24.70 3.45
C ASP A 256 2.59 23.95 2.93
N ASN A 257 3.55 23.71 3.83
CA ASN A 257 4.75 22.91 3.61
C ASN A 257 4.49 21.44 3.18
N LEU A 258 3.48 20.75 3.74
CA LEU A 258 3.17 19.36 3.37
C LEU A 258 2.48 19.28 2.00
N LEU A 259 1.61 20.26 1.70
CA LEU A 259 0.97 20.40 0.39
C LEU A 259 2.02 20.75 -0.67
N GLU A 260 2.93 21.69 -0.40
CA GLU A 260 4.05 22.04 -1.28
C GLU A 260 5.02 20.86 -1.46
N PHE A 261 5.28 20.08 -0.41
CA PHE A 261 6.08 18.86 -0.50
C PHE A 261 5.46 17.86 -1.47
N ALA A 262 4.18 17.52 -1.25
CA ALA A 262 3.49 16.56 -2.07
C ALA A 262 3.33 17.06 -3.52
N ALA A 263 3.04 18.36 -3.70
CA ALA A 263 3.03 19.01 -5.01
C ALA A 263 4.44 19.04 -5.65
N GLY A 264 5.51 19.19 -4.88
CA GLY A 264 6.89 19.14 -5.34
C GLY A 264 7.25 17.76 -5.93
N VAL A 265 6.93 16.69 -5.22
CA VAL A 265 7.09 15.30 -5.70
C VAL A 265 6.32 15.07 -7.01
N LEU A 266 5.12 15.63 -7.12
CA LEU A 266 4.26 15.49 -8.29
C LEU A 266 4.72 16.33 -9.50
N ARG A 267 5.34 17.50 -9.25
CA ARG A 267 5.86 18.41 -10.29
C ARG A 267 7.21 17.97 -10.87
N ASP A 268 7.94 17.11 -10.19
CA ASP A 268 9.24 16.64 -10.67
C ASP A 268 9.10 15.87 -12.00
N THR A 269 9.55 16.51 -13.09
CA THR A 269 9.44 15.98 -14.45
C THR A 269 10.26 14.71 -14.67
N ASN A 270 11.38 14.59 -13.98
CA ASN A 270 12.27 13.44 -14.06
C ASN A 270 11.69 12.25 -13.28
N LEU A 271 11.13 12.49 -12.09
CA LEU A 271 10.41 11.48 -11.32
C LEU A 271 9.14 11.01 -12.05
N ARG A 272 8.39 11.94 -12.63
CA ARG A 272 7.25 11.64 -13.49
C ARG A 272 7.65 10.77 -14.68
N ALA A 273 8.73 11.11 -15.38
CA ALA A 273 9.23 10.30 -16.49
C ALA A 273 9.64 8.89 -16.03
N LEU A 274 10.28 8.78 -14.86
CA LEU A 274 10.63 7.51 -14.24
C LEU A 274 9.39 6.66 -13.91
N ILE A 275 8.32 7.27 -13.39
CA ILE A 275 7.08 6.56 -13.03
C ILE A 275 6.31 6.11 -14.27
N TYR A 276 6.18 6.98 -15.27
CA TYR A 276 5.46 6.64 -16.52
C TYR A 276 6.20 5.61 -17.36
N ASN A 277 7.52 5.72 -17.46
CA ASN A 277 8.34 4.78 -18.23
C ASN A 277 8.78 3.57 -17.40
N GLY A 278 8.55 3.60 -16.09
CA GLY A 278 8.90 2.55 -15.16
C GLY A 278 8.04 1.29 -15.31
N PRO A 279 8.55 0.13 -14.88
CA PRO A 279 7.86 -1.14 -15.02
C PRO A 279 6.71 -1.31 -14.01
N SER A 280 6.74 -0.57 -12.89
CA SER A 280 5.76 -0.74 -11.82
C SER A 280 4.41 -0.08 -12.14
N LYS A 281 3.44 -0.93 -12.46
CA LYS A 281 2.06 -0.52 -12.71
C LYS A 281 1.38 0.04 -11.45
N GLU A 282 1.74 -0.50 -10.28
CA GLU A 282 1.23 -0.04 -9.00
C GLU A 282 1.72 1.37 -8.65
N VAL A 283 3.02 1.63 -8.82
CA VAL A 283 3.59 2.97 -8.62
C VAL A 283 2.88 3.99 -9.51
N ARG A 284 2.70 3.66 -10.79
CA ARG A 284 2.01 4.54 -11.74
C ARG A 284 0.59 4.85 -11.28
N ALA A 285 -0.19 3.84 -10.89
CA ALA A 285 -1.56 4.02 -10.42
C ALA A 285 -1.62 4.92 -9.16
N LYS A 286 -0.74 4.69 -8.18
CA LYS A 286 -0.66 5.49 -6.94
C LYS A 286 -0.26 6.93 -7.20
N TRP A 287 0.72 7.16 -8.08
CA TRP A 287 1.17 8.50 -8.46
C TRP A 287 0.07 9.30 -9.15
N LEU A 288 -0.62 8.67 -10.12
CA LEU A 288 -1.76 9.28 -10.83
C LEU A 288 -2.92 9.60 -9.87
N TRP A 289 -3.18 8.74 -8.90
CA TRP A 289 -4.19 8.98 -7.85
C TRP A 289 -3.81 10.17 -6.94
N GLY A 290 -2.58 10.22 -6.43
CA GLY A 290 -2.10 11.33 -5.59
C GLY A 290 -2.08 12.67 -6.33
N THR A 291 -1.63 12.66 -7.60
CA THR A 291 -1.70 13.80 -8.54
C THR A 291 -3.09 14.42 -8.55
N GLN A 292 -4.10 13.56 -8.67
CA GLN A 292 -5.48 13.99 -8.81
C GLN A 292 -6.05 14.58 -7.52
N CYS A 293 -5.81 13.95 -6.38
CA CYS A 293 -6.31 14.42 -5.09
C CYS A 293 -5.72 15.78 -4.70
N LEU A 294 -4.41 15.92 -4.77
CA LEU A 294 -3.72 17.14 -4.33
C LEU A 294 -3.95 18.32 -5.28
N GLY A 295 -4.13 18.05 -6.57
CA GLY A 295 -4.48 19.06 -7.57
C GLY A 295 -5.85 19.73 -7.37
N LEU A 296 -6.69 19.22 -6.45
CA LEU A 296 -7.99 19.81 -6.08
C LEU A 296 -7.91 20.70 -4.83
N VAL A 297 -6.87 20.56 -4.01
CA VAL A 297 -6.74 21.23 -2.71
C VAL A 297 -5.87 22.48 -2.78
N GLY A 298 -4.91 22.53 -3.71
CA GLY A 298 -4.06 23.71 -3.95
C GLY A 298 -4.13 24.26 -5.38
N THR A 299 -3.84 25.55 -5.53
CA THR A 299 -3.68 26.21 -6.84
C THR A 299 -2.30 25.94 -7.41
N TYR A 300 -2.18 24.85 -8.16
CA TYR A 300 -0.96 24.46 -8.88
C TYR A 300 -1.19 24.51 -10.39
N PRO A 301 -0.87 25.63 -11.09
CA PRO A 301 -1.11 25.80 -12.51
C PRO A 301 -0.44 24.72 -13.38
N ASP A 302 0.73 24.24 -12.96
CA ASP A 302 1.46 23.19 -13.67
C ASP A 302 0.70 21.85 -13.71
N MET A 303 -0.21 21.65 -12.74
CA MET A 303 -1.08 20.47 -12.63
C MET A 303 -2.40 20.66 -13.40
N ASP A 304 -2.69 21.85 -13.93
CA ASP A 304 -3.87 22.12 -14.77
C ASP A 304 -3.88 21.24 -16.02
N THR A 305 -2.69 21.00 -16.57
CA THR A 305 -2.49 20.12 -17.73
C THR A 305 -2.82 18.67 -17.42
N LEU A 306 -2.57 18.18 -16.19
CA LEU A 306 -2.98 16.84 -15.78
C LEU A 306 -4.49 16.78 -15.49
N ARG A 307 -5.07 17.86 -14.94
CA ARG A 307 -6.52 17.96 -14.71
C ARG A 307 -7.33 17.89 -16.01
N SER A 308 -6.82 18.40 -17.13
CA SER A 308 -7.52 18.27 -18.42
C SER A 308 -7.61 16.83 -18.94
N TYR A 309 -6.70 15.94 -18.51
CA TYR A 309 -6.71 14.51 -18.84
C TYR A 309 -7.23 13.61 -17.71
N MET A 310 -7.80 14.21 -16.65
CA MET A 310 -8.19 13.52 -15.42
C MET A 310 -9.06 12.27 -15.63
N LEU A 311 -10.05 12.31 -16.52
CA LEU A 311 -10.88 11.12 -16.79
C LEU A 311 -10.07 9.99 -17.44
N SER A 312 -9.18 10.32 -18.36
CA SER A 312 -8.27 9.35 -19.00
C SER A 312 -7.34 8.73 -17.97
N VAL A 313 -6.76 9.57 -17.11
CA VAL A 313 -5.86 9.13 -16.04
C VAL A 313 -6.56 8.18 -15.07
N LEU A 314 -7.77 8.51 -14.61
CA LEU A 314 -8.52 7.66 -13.69
C LEU A 314 -8.96 6.35 -14.37
N GLN A 315 -9.29 6.39 -15.66
CA GLN A 315 -9.60 5.21 -16.44
C GLN A 315 -8.38 4.28 -16.55
N ASP A 316 -7.21 4.82 -16.92
CA ASP A 316 -5.96 4.05 -17.00
C ASP A 316 -5.63 3.41 -15.64
N CYS A 317 -5.81 4.15 -14.54
CA CYS A 317 -5.64 3.62 -13.19
C CYS A 317 -6.60 2.47 -12.89
N LEU A 318 -7.89 2.58 -13.27
CA LEU A 318 -8.86 1.51 -13.09
C LEU A 318 -8.52 0.28 -13.93
N GLU A 319 -8.08 0.46 -15.16
CA GLU A 319 -7.65 -0.62 -16.05
C GLU A 319 -6.42 -1.34 -15.48
N LEU A 320 -5.40 -0.61 -15.02
CA LEU A 320 -4.23 -1.18 -14.34
C LEU A 320 -4.61 -1.88 -13.03
N SER A 321 -5.48 -1.24 -12.22
CA SER A 321 -5.93 -1.75 -10.93
C SER A 321 -6.73 -3.02 -11.08
N THR A 322 -7.47 -3.22 -12.17
CA THR A 322 -8.28 -4.42 -12.39
C THR A 322 -7.54 -5.53 -13.14
N SER A 323 -6.70 -5.16 -14.13
CA SER A 323 -6.04 -6.14 -15.00
C SER A 323 -4.72 -6.67 -14.46
N SER A 324 -3.96 -5.86 -13.71
CA SER A 324 -2.57 -6.17 -13.37
C SER A 324 -2.30 -6.21 -11.87
N ILE A 325 -2.88 -5.26 -11.13
CA ILE A 325 -2.72 -5.19 -9.67
C ILE A 325 -3.79 -6.03 -8.96
N ASN A 326 -5.04 -5.93 -9.45
CA ASN A 326 -6.26 -6.49 -8.87
C ASN A 326 -6.37 -6.31 -7.35
N CYS A 327 -6.09 -5.09 -6.89
CA CYS A 327 -6.26 -4.70 -5.50
C CYS A 327 -7.68 -4.16 -5.29
N SER A 328 -8.46 -4.84 -4.44
CA SER A 328 -9.83 -4.44 -4.13
C SER A 328 -9.89 -3.03 -3.52
N ASN A 329 -8.99 -2.70 -2.59
CA ASN A 329 -8.99 -1.39 -1.93
C ASN A 329 -8.57 -0.26 -2.88
N ILE A 330 -7.47 -0.42 -3.63
CA ILE A 330 -7.00 0.58 -4.61
C ILE A 330 -8.06 0.80 -5.69
N THR A 331 -8.69 -0.27 -6.20
CA THR A 331 -9.78 -0.16 -7.18
C THR A 331 -10.93 0.68 -6.64
N ALA A 332 -11.35 0.41 -5.40
CA ALA A 332 -12.43 1.15 -4.76
C ALA A 332 -12.04 2.62 -4.51
N GLU A 333 -10.81 2.90 -4.06
CA GLU A 333 -10.26 4.26 -3.88
C GLU A 333 -10.25 5.06 -5.18
N ILE A 334 -9.83 4.47 -6.30
CA ILE A 334 -9.86 5.13 -7.61
C ILE A 334 -11.32 5.36 -8.04
N MET A 335 -12.21 4.41 -7.83
CA MET A 335 -13.65 4.57 -8.13
C MET A 335 -14.29 5.72 -7.33
N VAL A 336 -13.85 5.96 -6.08
CA VAL A 336 -14.32 7.10 -5.26
C VAL A 336 -13.95 8.42 -5.92
N LEU A 337 -12.77 8.53 -6.52
CA LEU A 337 -12.37 9.74 -7.24
C LEU A 337 -13.08 9.86 -8.60
N PHE A 338 -13.28 8.73 -9.28
CA PHE A 338 -13.82 8.71 -10.64
C PHE A 338 -15.32 9.02 -10.68
N GLY A 339 -16.09 8.52 -9.71
CA GLY A 339 -17.54 8.72 -9.64
C GLY A 339 -17.99 10.18 -9.65
N PRO A 340 -17.48 11.05 -8.76
CA PRO A 340 -17.82 12.48 -8.72
C PRO A 340 -17.44 13.19 -10.01
N LYS A 341 -16.33 12.81 -10.66
CA LYS A 341 -15.93 13.39 -11.94
C LYS A 341 -16.88 13.01 -13.06
N LEU A 342 -17.30 11.76 -13.17
CA LEU A 342 -18.34 11.38 -14.13
C LEU A 342 -19.62 12.20 -13.94
N ILE A 343 -20.01 12.47 -12.69
CA ILE A 343 -21.16 13.33 -12.37
C ILE A 343 -20.94 14.77 -12.84
N GLU A 344 -19.77 15.37 -12.57
CA GLU A 344 -19.41 16.73 -13.04
C GLU A 344 -19.49 16.86 -14.57
N PHE A 345 -19.13 15.81 -15.31
CA PHE A 345 -19.23 15.74 -16.77
C PHE A 345 -20.64 15.36 -17.28
N GLY A 346 -21.66 15.35 -16.43
CA GLY A 346 -23.06 15.07 -16.80
C GLY A 346 -23.41 13.58 -16.92
N ARG A 347 -22.48 12.66 -16.62
CA ARG A 347 -22.71 11.19 -16.64
C ARG A 347 -23.18 10.70 -15.26
N LEU A 348 -24.32 11.23 -14.82
CA LEU A 348 -24.86 11.04 -13.46
C LEU A 348 -24.99 9.55 -13.07
N ASP A 349 -25.63 8.74 -13.90
CA ASP A 349 -25.94 7.34 -13.57
C ASP A 349 -24.68 6.46 -13.53
N GLU A 350 -23.70 6.77 -14.37
CA GLU A 350 -22.42 6.07 -14.39
C GLU A 350 -21.58 6.39 -13.16
N GLY A 351 -21.54 7.66 -12.76
CA GLY A 351 -20.86 8.08 -11.54
C GLY A 351 -21.47 7.43 -10.29
N GLU A 352 -22.80 7.35 -10.19
CA GLU A 352 -23.48 6.69 -9.08
C GLU A 352 -23.25 5.18 -9.05
N ARG A 353 -23.31 4.53 -10.21
CA ARG A 353 -22.98 3.10 -10.33
C ARG A 353 -21.54 2.85 -9.89
N THR A 354 -20.61 3.73 -10.25
CA THR A 354 -19.20 3.67 -9.85
C THR A 354 -19.05 3.79 -8.34
N LEU A 355 -19.66 4.80 -7.71
CA LEU A 355 -19.64 4.97 -6.25
C LEU A 355 -20.30 3.79 -5.50
N THR A 356 -21.40 3.26 -6.04
CA THR A 356 -22.09 2.10 -5.47
C THR A 356 -21.23 0.86 -5.53
N ASN A 357 -20.50 0.64 -6.62
CA ASN A 357 -19.57 -0.47 -6.75
C ASN A 357 -18.38 -0.31 -5.80
N ALA A 358 -17.82 0.90 -5.67
CA ALA A 358 -16.79 1.21 -4.68
C ALA A 358 -17.26 0.85 -3.27
N LEU A 359 -18.49 1.24 -2.90
CA LEU A 359 -19.05 0.96 -1.59
C LEU A 359 -19.20 -0.55 -1.33
N LYS A 360 -19.66 -1.32 -2.34
CA LYS A 360 -19.75 -2.78 -2.24
C LYS A 360 -18.38 -3.41 -1.97
N ILE A 361 -17.35 -2.98 -2.70
CA ILE A 361 -15.98 -3.46 -2.51
C ILE A 361 -15.49 -3.09 -1.11
N ALA A 362 -15.61 -1.83 -0.70
CA ALA A 362 -15.16 -1.35 0.62
C ALA A 362 -15.89 -2.05 1.78
N MET A 363 -17.17 -2.43 1.61
CA MET A 363 -17.89 -3.25 2.58
C MET A 363 -17.35 -4.68 2.64
N HIS A 364 -17.08 -5.31 1.49
CA HIS A 364 -16.52 -6.65 1.41
C HIS A 364 -15.11 -6.74 2.02
N THR A 365 -14.26 -5.74 1.76
CA THR A 365 -12.90 -5.65 2.33
C THR A 365 -12.88 -5.15 3.77
N LYS A 366 -14.03 -4.76 4.31
CA LYS A 366 -14.19 -4.13 5.64
C LYS A 366 -13.38 -2.85 5.81
N ASN A 367 -13.02 -2.17 4.72
CA ASN A 367 -12.27 -0.90 4.78
C ASN A 367 -13.17 0.21 5.33
N LEU A 368 -13.01 0.54 6.61
CA LEU A 368 -13.92 1.45 7.32
C LEU A 368 -13.68 2.91 6.93
N LYS A 369 -12.41 3.33 6.77
CA LYS A 369 -12.06 4.68 6.32
C LYS A 369 -12.65 4.96 4.95
N LEU A 370 -12.46 4.02 4.01
CA LEU A 370 -12.98 4.14 2.66
C LEU A 370 -14.51 4.14 2.61
N GLN A 371 -15.18 3.32 3.44
CA GLN A 371 -16.65 3.37 3.56
C GLN A 371 -17.14 4.77 3.96
N VAL A 372 -16.52 5.39 4.97
CA VAL A 372 -16.88 6.74 5.44
C VAL A 372 -16.71 7.76 4.31
N GLN A 373 -15.57 7.71 3.60
CA GLN A 373 -15.27 8.58 2.47
C GLN A 373 -16.29 8.44 1.32
N ILE A 374 -16.58 7.20 0.89
CA ILE A 374 -17.55 6.94 -0.19
C ILE A 374 -18.94 7.47 0.17
N MET A 375 -19.34 7.34 1.43
CA MET A 375 -20.67 7.74 1.87
C MET A 375 -20.89 9.26 1.84
N ILE A 376 -19.82 10.05 1.96
CA ILE A 376 -19.88 11.51 1.76
C ILE A 376 -20.25 11.81 0.30
N GLU A 377 -19.58 11.17 -0.66
CA GLU A 377 -19.84 11.36 -2.09
C GLU A 377 -21.21 10.84 -2.53
N VAL A 378 -21.63 9.69 -2.00
CA VAL A 378 -22.97 9.14 -2.26
C VAL A 378 -24.05 10.08 -1.69
N HIS A 379 -23.85 10.63 -0.49
CA HIS A 379 -24.76 11.62 0.10
C HIS A 379 -24.87 12.88 -0.77
N ALA A 380 -23.75 13.39 -1.27
CA ALA A 380 -23.72 14.52 -2.19
C ALA A 380 -24.43 14.20 -3.52
N SER A 381 -24.29 12.98 -4.05
CA SER A 381 -25.02 12.53 -5.25
C SER A 381 -26.54 12.51 -5.04
N CYS A 382 -27.01 11.95 -3.93
CA CYS A 382 -28.44 11.94 -3.60
C CYS A 382 -29.01 13.35 -3.50
N GLY A 383 -28.26 14.30 -2.94
CA GLY A 383 -28.63 15.72 -2.90
C GLY A 383 -28.78 16.34 -4.29
N ARG A 384 -27.85 16.05 -5.21
CA ARG A 384 -27.91 16.54 -6.61
C ARG A 384 -29.12 16.03 -7.39
N LYS A 385 -29.71 14.90 -7.00
CA LYS A 385 -30.92 14.32 -7.61
C LYS A 385 -32.22 14.60 -6.83
N ASP A 386 -32.17 15.49 -5.84
CA ASP A 386 -33.31 15.78 -4.94
C ASP A 386 -33.92 14.52 -4.27
N GLN A 387 -33.10 13.49 -4.05
CA GLN A 387 -33.53 12.21 -3.46
C GLN A 387 -33.49 12.26 -1.92
N VAL A 388 -34.30 13.14 -1.32
CA VAL A 388 -34.27 13.44 0.13
C VAL A 388 -34.35 12.20 1.02
N LYS A 389 -35.21 11.23 0.67
CA LYS A 389 -35.33 9.97 1.42
C LYS A 389 -34.05 9.13 1.39
N ALA A 390 -33.45 8.97 0.21
CA ALA A 390 -32.22 8.20 0.06
C ALA A 390 -31.05 8.91 0.76
N GLN A 391 -30.98 10.24 0.62
CA GLN A 391 -29.97 11.07 1.28
C GLN A 391 -30.01 10.93 2.81
N SER A 392 -31.21 10.97 3.42
CA SER A 392 -31.39 10.74 4.86
C SER A 392 -30.88 9.36 5.30
N VAL A 393 -31.19 8.31 4.53
CA VAL A 393 -30.74 6.94 4.84
C VAL A 393 -29.20 6.83 4.77
N VAL A 394 -28.57 7.52 3.82
CA VAL A 394 -27.10 7.56 3.72
C VAL A 394 -26.49 8.29 4.91
N ALA A 395 -27.08 9.42 5.32
CA ALA A 395 -26.63 10.18 6.48
C ALA A 395 -26.69 9.35 7.79
N ASP A 396 -27.79 8.61 8.02
CA ASP A 396 -27.92 7.74 9.19
C ASP A 396 -26.87 6.63 9.21
N LYS A 397 -26.60 6.02 8.05
CA LYS A 397 -25.56 4.99 7.94
C LYS A 397 -24.17 5.60 8.14
N PHE A 398 -23.92 6.80 7.62
CA PHE A 398 -22.65 7.51 7.78
C PHE A 398 -22.38 7.78 9.26
N ALA A 399 -23.36 8.31 9.99
CA ALA A 399 -23.25 8.58 11.43
C ALA A 399 -22.87 7.30 12.21
N LYS A 400 -23.52 6.16 11.92
CA LYS A 400 -23.19 4.87 12.55
C LYS A 400 -21.76 4.39 12.24
N LYS A 401 -21.28 4.61 11.03
CA LYS A 401 -19.91 4.25 10.63
C LYS A 401 -18.88 5.14 11.30
N LEU A 402 -19.18 6.43 11.40
CA LEU A 402 -18.34 7.40 12.07
C LEU A 402 -18.24 7.13 13.58
N GLU A 403 -19.35 6.78 14.23
CA GLU A 403 -19.36 6.35 15.63
C GLU A 403 -18.56 5.05 15.84
N SER A 404 -18.66 4.10 14.90
CA SER A 404 -17.84 2.88 14.92
C SER A 404 -16.35 3.19 14.80
N LEU A 405 -15.98 4.13 13.93
CA LEU A 405 -14.60 4.58 13.76
C LEU A 405 -14.08 5.28 15.01
N ALA A 406 -14.85 6.21 15.58
CA ALA A 406 -14.51 6.93 16.82
C ALA A 406 -14.25 5.95 17.97
N ARG A 407 -15.16 4.99 18.21
CA ARG A 407 -14.97 3.96 19.25
C ARG A 407 -13.70 3.12 19.05
N LYS A 408 -13.30 2.87 17.80
CA LYS A 408 -12.07 2.12 17.49
C LYS A 408 -10.82 2.95 17.75
N VAL A 409 -10.87 4.26 17.49
CA VAL A 409 -9.82 5.20 17.85
C VAL A 409 -9.71 5.29 19.37
N ASP A 410 -10.82 5.50 20.08
CA ASP A 410 -10.85 5.59 21.55
C ASP A 410 -10.25 4.33 22.20
N ARG A 411 -10.69 3.14 21.77
CA ARG A 411 -10.13 1.86 22.24
C ARG A 411 -8.66 1.68 21.93
N ALA A 412 -8.20 2.22 20.80
CA ALA A 412 -6.77 2.22 20.55
C ALA A 412 -6.13 3.03 21.65
N LEU A 413 -6.51 4.31 21.80
CA LEU A 413 -5.95 5.30 22.71
C LEU A 413 -5.94 4.90 24.20
N GLU A 414 -6.78 3.96 24.64
CA GLU A 414 -6.75 3.36 25.99
C GLU A 414 -5.35 2.85 26.39
N ASN A 415 -4.56 2.32 25.43
CA ASN A 415 -3.19 1.88 25.70
C ASN A 415 -2.16 3.00 25.55
N HIS A 416 -2.23 4.00 26.43
CA HIS A 416 -1.40 5.21 26.37
C HIS A 416 0.10 4.94 26.22
N ALA A 417 0.65 3.94 26.92
CA ALA A 417 2.08 3.63 26.87
C ALA A 417 2.55 3.24 25.46
N VAL A 418 1.77 2.40 24.77
CA VAL A 418 2.09 1.99 23.39
C VAL A 418 2.02 3.19 22.46
N HIS A 419 1.00 4.05 22.57
CA HIS A 419 0.87 5.22 21.69
C HIS A 419 1.99 6.21 21.86
N THR A 420 2.31 6.55 23.11
CA THR A 420 3.41 7.46 23.40
C THR A 420 4.71 6.89 22.84
N GLN A 421 4.97 5.59 23.00
CA GLN A 421 6.16 4.96 22.42
C GLN A 421 6.20 5.10 20.89
N LEU A 422 5.09 4.80 20.20
CA LEU A 422 5.03 4.84 18.73
C LEU A 422 5.19 6.26 18.19
N LEU A 423 4.45 7.23 18.74
CA LEU A 423 4.46 8.62 18.27
C LEU A 423 5.79 9.34 18.58
N THR A 424 6.47 8.96 19.66
CA THR A 424 7.77 9.55 20.03
C THR A 424 8.96 8.82 19.39
N TRP A 425 8.72 7.75 18.62
CA TRP A 425 9.81 7.03 17.98
C TRP A 425 10.49 7.90 16.91
N LYS A 426 11.80 8.06 17.06
CA LYS A 426 12.63 8.88 16.18
C LYS A 426 13.73 8.03 15.58
N VAL A 427 14.19 8.46 14.42
CA VAL A 427 15.46 8.02 13.85
C VAL A 427 16.54 8.28 14.91
N GLN A 428 17.05 7.24 15.58
CA GLN A 428 18.24 7.41 16.40
C GLN A 428 19.37 7.89 15.49
N GLU A 429 19.94 9.05 15.81
CA GLU A 429 21.18 9.50 15.20
C GLU A 429 22.24 8.47 15.58
N THR A 430 22.74 7.73 14.59
CA THR A 430 23.92 6.91 14.78
C THR A 430 25.05 7.85 15.14
N SER A 431 25.42 7.86 16.43
CA SER A 431 26.67 8.47 16.88
C SER A 431 27.78 7.82 16.07
N THR A 432 28.43 8.62 15.25
CA THR A 432 29.55 8.24 14.39
C THR A 432 30.78 7.92 15.21
#